data_AF-A0A847DWB8-F1
#
_entry.id   AF-A0A847DWB8-F1
#
_cell.length_a   1.000
_cell.length_b   1.000
_cell.length_c   1.000
_cell.angle_alpha   90.00
_cell.angle_beta   90.00
_cell.angle_gamma   90.00
#
_symmetry.space_group_name_H-M   'P 1'
#
loop_
_entity.id
_entity.type
_entity.pdbx_description
1 polymer ?
#
loop_
_entity_poly.entity_id
_entity_poly.type
_entity_poly.pdbx_seq_one_letter_code
_entity_poly.pdbx_strand_id
1 'polypeptide(L)'
;MSGPGVIEKTGQLYLRNLPPVLVVFDWLPLTNIGGRYVLDEQGRLQSLGLDDSGICTLLICLSRGDAKLAEAQADAYASWGRWTDGTIASHGALGWAVLAPSRRLSANQGLHYLVGVPSTTVPTSGQFGYTLLGATKPTFDNGSASPGSFSGNAAVAFSPGQARIGLEGLVTIGGNSYTFATIGGARDPSTSALSTDAGRNFAFQGGPGALGCAGGSGCTVDVSGGLFGPDAARLGLSYEIAPAGRGSTISGVGVFQKQ
;
A
#
# COMPACT_ATOMS: atom_id res chain seq x y z
N MET A 1 -0.44 -16.43 6.81
CA MET A 1 0.93 -16.29 6.29
C MET A 1 1.87 -16.15 7.47
N SER A 2 2.92 -16.94 7.60
CA SER A 2 3.93 -16.77 8.67
C SER A 2 5.29 -17.30 8.21
N GLY A 3 6.37 -16.71 8.72
CA GLY A 3 7.76 -17.12 8.44
C GLY A 3 8.51 -16.23 7.43
N PRO A 4 9.80 -16.54 7.17
CA PRO A 4 10.61 -15.82 6.19
C PRO A 4 10.07 -16.02 4.78
N GLY A 5 9.79 -14.91 4.10
CA GLY A 5 9.40 -14.88 2.70
C GLY A 5 10.58 -14.46 1.84
N VAL A 6 11.12 -15.39 1.06
CA VAL A 6 11.99 -15.01 -0.06
C VAL A 6 11.09 -14.56 -1.21
N ILE A 7 11.41 -13.45 -1.90
CA ILE A 7 10.88 -13.19 -3.26
C ILE A 7 11.55 -14.19 -4.23
N GLU A 8 11.36 -15.46 -3.95
CA GLU A 8 11.51 -16.60 -4.86
C GLU A 8 10.13 -17.24 -5.10
N LYS A 9 9.13 -16.90 -4.26
CA LYS A 9 7.71 -17.19 -4.48
C LYS A 9 6.91 -15.89 -4.45
N THR A 10 6.59 -15.38 -5.65
CA THR A 10 5.47 -14.46 -5.98
C THR A 10 4.75 -13.84 -4.77
N GLY A 11 5.31 -12.77 -4.22
CA GLY A 11 4.71 -11.91 -3.20
C GLY A 11 4.89 -10.45 -3.61
N GLN A 12 3.86 -9.62 -3.48
CA GLN A 12 3.91 -8.19 -3.77
C GLN A 12 3.92 -7.41 -2.47
N LEU A 13 4.85 -6.46 -2.32
CA LEU A 13 4.91 -5.55 -1.18
C LEU A 13 4.78 -4.10 -1.68
N TYR A 14 3.83 -3.38 -1.07
CA TYR A 14 3.62 -1.96 -1.24
C TYR A 14 3.94 -1.25 0.07
N LEU A 15 4.76 -0.21 -0.01
CA LEU A 15 5.15 0.64 1.13
C LEU A 15 4.79 2.09 0.84
N ARG A 16 4.40 2.82 1.89
CA ARG A 16 4.12 4.28 1.82
C ARG A 16 4.73 5.02 3.01
N ASN A 17 4.96 6.32 2.81
CA ASN A 17 5.68 7.23 3.71
C ASN A 17 7.17 6.89 3.88
N LEU A 18 7.88 6.54 2.82
CA LEU A 18 9.35 6.55 2.84
C LEU A 18 9.85 8.00 2.65
N PRO A 19 11.05 8.36 3.13
CA PRO A 19 11.58 9.69 2.87
C PRO A 19 12.00 9.85 1.40
N PRO A 20 11.84 11.05 0.80
CA PRO A 20 12.05 11.32 -0.62
C PRO A 20 13.53 11.41 -1.04
N VAL A 21 14.43 10.70 -0.35
CA VAL A 21 15.86 10.75 -0.61
C VAL A 21 16.17 9.83 -1.80
N LEU A 22 15.94 10.38 -3.01
CA LEU A 22 16.15 9.85 -4.35
C LEU A 22 15.16 8.79 -4.90
N VAL A 23 14.14 9.31 -5.61
CA VAL A 23 13.50 8.91 -6.91
C VAL A 23 13.17 7.43 -7.22
N VAL A 24 13.49 6.45 -6.37
CA VAL A 24 13.32 5.03 -6.73
C VAL A 24 12.32 4.31 -5.82
N PHE A 25 12.06 4.73 -4.58
CA PHE A 25 11.35 3.84 -3.63
C PHE A 25 9.95 4.25 -3.17
N ASP A 26 9.48 5.49 -3.39
CA ASP A 26 8.15 5.90 -2.88
C ASP A 26 6.98 5.13 -3.53
N TRP A 27 7.25 4.42 -4.62
CA TRP A 27 6.21 3.80 -5.46
C TRP A 27 6.54 2.42 -6.01
N LEU A 28 7.79 1.94 -5.87
CA LEU A 28 8.15 0.68 -6.51
C LEU A 28 7.42 -0.48 -5.84
N PRO A 29 6.64 -1.29 -6.58
CA PRO A 29 6.46 -2.67 -6.18
C PRO A 29 7.86 -3.27 -6.10
N LEU A 30 8.27 -3.72 -4.91
CA LEU A 30 9.60 -4.28 -4.65
C LEU A 30 9.83 -5.62 -5.39
N THR A 31 8.92 -5.98 -6.29
CA THR A 31 8.97 -7.11 -7.20
C THR A 31 10.17 -7.05 -8.16
N ASN A 32 10.69 -5.85 -8.48
CA ASN A 32 11.82 -5.70 -9.40
C ASN A 32 13.22 -5.78 -8.76
N ILE A 33 13.31 -5.91 -7.42
CA ILE A 33 14.60 -5.88 -6.71
C ILE A 33 14.81 -7.09 -5.79
N GLY A 34 14.12 -8.21 -6.01
CA GLY A 34 14.37 -9.48 -5.29
C GLY A 34 14.31 -9.39 -3.76
N GLY A 35 13.62 -8.38 -3.21
CA GLY A 35 13.73 -8.00 -1.81
C GLY A 35 13.02 -8.95 -0.85
N ARG A 36 13.76 -9.74 -0.09
CA ARG A 36 13.25 -10.62 0.98
C ARG A 36 12.42 -9.83 2.00
N TYR A 37 11.33 -10.37 2.53
CA TYR A 37 10.65 -9.77 3.66
C TYR A 37 10.40 -10.82 4.74
N VAL A 38 10.41 -10.40 5.99
CA VAL A 38 10.16 -11.29 7.12
C VAL A 38 8.81 -10.94 7.72
N LEU A 39 7.91 -11.91 7.78
CA LEU A 39 6.69 -11.84 8.56
C LEU A 39 6.87 -12.64 9.84
N ASP A 40 6.32 -12.15 10.95
CA ASP A 40 6.24 -12.95 12.16
C ASP A 40 5.22 -14.09 12.07
N GLU A 41 5.06 -14.84 13.15
CA GLU A 41 4.12 -15.97 13.25
C GLU A 41 2.65 -15.56 13.02
N GLN A 42 2.32 -14.29 13.23
CA GLN A 42 1.00 -13.72 13.00
C GLN A 42 0.88 -13.05 11.61
N GLY A 43 1.91 -13.18 10.76
CA GLY A 43 1.91 -12.63 9.41
C GLY A 43 2.19 -11.13 9.34
N ARG A 44 2.73 -10.52 10.40
CA ARG A 44 2.98 -9.07 10.45
C ARG A 44 4.41 -8.75 10.03
N LEU A 45 4.60 -7.68 9.25
CA LEU A 45 5.90 -7.32 8.68
C LEU A 45 6.90 -6.91 9.78
N GLN A 46 8.08 -7.53 9.74
CA GLN A 46 9.21 -7.27 10.65
C GLN A 46 10.39 -6.60 9.94
N SER A 47 10.68 -7.02 8.70
CA SER A 47 11.77 -6.46 7.91
C SER A 47 11.55 -6.62 6.41
N LEU A 48 12.30 -5.85 5.65
CA LEU A 48 12.42 -5.87 4.20
C LEU A 48 13.90 -5.82 3.82
N GLY A 49 14.30 -6.61 2.83
CA GLY A 49 15.63 -6.73 2.27
C GLY A 49 16.62 -7.51 3.16
N LEU A 50 16.23 -7.88 4.37
CA LEU A 50 17.07 -8.67 5.27
C LEU A 50 16.86 -10.17 5.02
N ASP A 51 17.94 -10.95 5.00
CA ASP A 51 17.86 -12.40 5.06
C ASP A 51 17.60 -12.92 6.48
N ASP A 52 17.49 -14.25 6.62
CA ASP A 52 17.23 -14.91 7.90
C ASP A 52 18.34 -14.70 8.94
N SER A 53 19.54 -14.29 8.49
CA SER A 53 20.68 -13.94 9.35
C SER A 53 20.72 -12.44 9.68
N GLY A 54 19.75 -11.65 9.22
CA GLY A 54 19.69 -10.21 9.40
C GLY A 54 20.64 -9.42 8.50
N ILE A 55 21.20 -10.05 7.46
CA ILE A 55 22.09 -9.37 6.51
C ILE A 55 21.25 -8.67 5.45
N CYS A 56 21.58 -7.41 5.19
CA CYS A 56 20.94 -6.65 4.13
C CYS A 56 21.44 -7.11 2.75
N THR A 57 20.55 -7.68 1.95
CA THR A 57 20.86 -8.20 0.61
C THR A 57 20.57 -7.20 -0.50
N LEU A 58 20.16 -5.97 -0.16
CA LEU A 58 19.80 -4.89 -1.08
C LEU A 58 20.65 -3.64 -0.81
N LEU A 59 20.52 -2.62 -1.67
CA LEU A 59 21.11 -1.30 -1.45
C LEU A 59 20.57 -0.63 -0.17
N ILE A 60 19.30 -0.89 0.16
CA ILE A 60 18.60 -0.39 1.35
C ILE A 60 17.69 -1.52 1.86
N CYS A 61 17.78 -1.79 3.16
CA CYS A 61 16.88 -2.69 3.86
C CYS A 61 16.28 -1.97 5.06
N LEU A 62 15.10 -2.42 5.49
CA LEU A 62 14.38 -1.84 6.62
C LEU A 62 14.11 -2.93 7.65
N SER A 63 14.28 -2.63 8.92
CA SER A 63 13.67 -3.41 9.99
C SER A 63 12.87 -2.50 10.89
N ARG A 64 11.80 -3.06 11.47
CA ARG A 64 10.90 -2.33 12.36
C ARG A 64 11.62 -1.65 13.52
N GLY A 65 12.73 -2.21 13.98
CA GLY A 65 13.42 -1.77 15.20
C GLY A 65 12.46 -1.86 16.40
N ASP A 66 12.39 -0.79 17.19
CA ASP A 66 11.47 -0.68 18.32
C ASP A 66 10.13 -0.01 17.95
N ALA A 67 9.89 0.30 16.67
CA ALA A 67 8.59 0.80 16.22
C ALA A 67 7.47 -0.21 16.53
N LYS A 68 6.34 0.33 16.99
CA LYS A 68 5.14 -0.44 17.30
C LYS A 68 4.42 -0.83 16.02
N LEU A 69 3.81 -2.02 16.03
CA LEU A 69 2.85 -2.45 15.01
C LEU A 69 1.46 -1.94 15.38
N ALA A 70 0.84 -1.19 14.48
CA ALA A 70 -0.53 -0.71 14.58
C ALA A 70 -1.36 -1.20 13.39
N GLU A 71 -2.64 -1.46 13.62
CA GLU A 71 -3.60 -1.97 12.62
C GLU A 71 -3.10 -3.22 11.87
N ALA A 72 -2.19 -3.98 12.47
CA ALA A 72 -1.52 -5.10 11.82
C ALA A 72 -2.43 -6.33 11.81
N GLN A 73 -2.81 -6.75 10.61
CA GLN A 73 -3.68 -7.89 10.38
C GLN A 73 -3.18 -8.67 9.16
N ALA A 74 -3.49 -9.96 9.12
CA ALA A 74 -3.15 -10.80 8.00
C ALA A 74 -4.15 -11.94 7.86
N ASP A 75 -4.29 -12.44 6.63
CA ASP A 75 -4.95 -13.70 6.34
C ASP A 75 -4.03 -14.62 5.49
N ALA A 76 -4.62 -15.49 4.67
CA ALA A 76 -3.86 -16.37 3.78
C ALA A 76 -3.28 -15.65 2.55
N TYR A 77 -3.82 -14.48 2.18
CA TYR A 77 -3.59 -13.83 0.89
C TYR A 77 -3.07 -12.40 1.00
N ALA A 78 -3.37 -11.70 2.09
CA ALA A 78 -2.95 -10.32 2.33
C ALA A 78 -2.57 -10.06 3.79
N SER A 79 -1.54 -9.25 3.99
CA SER A 79 -1.05 -8.77 5.28
C SER A 79 -0.85 -7.28 5.16
N TRP A 80 -1.38 -6.53 6.12
CA TRP A 80 -1.26 -5.09 6.14
C TRP A 80 -1.03 -4.60 7.55
N GLY A 81 -0.57 -3.36 7.67
CA GLY A 81 -0.36 -2.74 8.95
C GLY A 81 0.50 -1.49 8.83
N ARG A 82 0.85 -0.94 9.99
CA ARG A 82 1.61 0.29 10.09
C ARG A 82 2.65 0.19 11.19
N TRP A 83 3.91 0.51 10.86
CA TRP A 83 4.94 0.76 11.87
C TRP A 83 4.81 2.19 12.34
N THR A 84 4.81 2.43 13.66
CA THR A 84 4.57 3.76 14.27
C THR A 84 5.20 3.85 15.66
N ASP A 85 5.31 5.05 16.23
CA ASP A 85 5.79 5.29 17.59
C ASP A 85 7.02 4.44 18.00
N GLY A 86 8.09 4.63 17.24
CA GLY A 86 9.41 4.14 17.57
C GLY A 86 10.36 4.42 16.40
N THR A 87 11.45 3.69 16.37
CA THR A 87 12.60 3.90 15.51
C THR A 87 12.70 2.72 14.56
N ILE A 88 12.49 3.01 13.28
CA ILE A 88 12.77 2.07 12.19
C ILE A 88 14.27 2.13 11.92
N ALA A 89 14.91 0.97 11.74
CA ALA A 89 16.31 0.90 11.35
C ALA A 89 16.45 0.75 9.84
N SER A 90 17.43 1.44 9.27
CA SER A 90 17.86 1.26 7.88
C SER A 90 19.18 0.49 7.86
N HIS A 91 19.35 -0.39 6.88
CA HIS A 91 20.55 -1.19 6.71
C HIS A 91 21.03 -1.11 5.26
N GLY A 92 22.27 -1.57 5.02
CA GLY A 92 22.87 -1.63 3.68
C GLY A 92 23.81 -0.48 3.37
N ALA A 93 24.56 -0.62 2.27
CA ALA A 93 25.64 0.29 1.88
C ALA A 93 25.17 1.72 1.58
N LEU A 94 23.88 1.92 1.28
CA LEU A 94 23.26 3.25 1.12
C LEU A 94 22.22 3.58 2.21
N GLY A 95 21.98 2.69 3.18
CA GLY A 95 21.02 2.95 4.27
C GLY A 95 21.35 4.22 5.05
N TRP A 96 22.64 4.46 5.32
CA TRP A 96 23.15 5.64 6.01
C TRP A 96 23.00 6.94 5.19
N ALA A 97 23.04 6.86 3.85
CA ALA A 97 22.94 8.02 2.96
C ALA A 97 21.49 8.41 2.66
N VAL A 98 20.53 7.50 2.85
CA VAL A 98 19.13 7.66 2.43
C VAL A 98 18.16 7.90 3.59
N LEU A 99 18.40 7.30 4.76
CA LEU A 99 17.47 7.36 5.89
C LEU A 99 18.09 7.92 7.18
N ALA A 100 19.40 8.25 7.17
CA ALA A 100 20.24 8.09 8.35
C ALA A 100 20.14 6.62 8.87
N PRO A 101 20.97 6.15 9.81
CA PRO A 101 20.92 4.72 10.22
C PRO A 101 19.56 4.30 10.81
N SER A 102 18.72 5.27 11.17
CA SER A 102 17.40 5.04 11.71
C SER A 102 16.47 6.25 11.54
N ARG A 103 15.16 6.00 11.49
CA ARG A 103 14.11 7.03 11.48
C ARG A 103 13.18 6.87 12.67
N ARG A 104 13.10 7.89 13.52
CA ARG A 104 12.06 7.99 14.56
C ARG A 104 10.74 8.42 13.93
N LEU A 105 9.70 7.64 14.18
CA LEU A 105 8.31 7.95 13.89
C LEU A 105 7.63 8.39 15.18
N SER A 106 6.88 9.48 15.17
CA SER A 106 5.96 9.80 16.28
C SER A 106 4.76 8.85 16.30
N ALA A 107 3.91 8.96 17.32
CA ALA A 107 2.62 8.25 17.36
C ALA A 107 1.65 8.65 16.25
N ASN A 108 1.89 9.81 15.62
CA ASN A 108 1.06 10.36 14.55
C ASN A 108 1.62 10.09 13.15
N GLN A 109 2.81 9.48 13.05
CA GLN A 109 3.42 9.07 11.79
C GLN A 109 3.36 7.56 11.64
N GLY A 110 3.45 7.07 10.41
CA GLY A 110 3.67 5.65 10.21
C GLY A 110 4.22 5.28 8.85
N LEU A 111 4.96 4.18 8.80
CA LEU A 111 5.26 3.46 7.56
C LEU A 111 4.14 2.44 7.35
N HIS A 112 3.35 2.61 6.29
CA HIS A 112 2.25 1.71 5.98
C HIS A 112 2.73 0.62 5.03
N TYR A 113 2.29 -0.62 5.26
CA TYR A 113 2.64 -1.74 4.41
C TYR A 113 1.42 -2.56 3.99
N LEU A 114 1.52 -3.12 2.80
CA LEU A 114 0.62 -4.13 2.24
C LEU A 114 1.47 -5.21 1.56
N VAL A 115 1.41 -6.42 2.07
CA VAL A 115 1.98 -7.63 1.47
C VAL A 115 0.84 -8.48 0.94
N GLY A 116 0.90 -8.90 -0.32
CA GLY A 116 -0.10 -9.75 -0.94
C GLY A 116 0.50 -10.91 -1.72
N VAL A 117 -0.18 -12.05 -1.72
CA VAL A 117 0.13 -13.19 -2.59
C VAL A 117 -0.58 -12.95 -3.93
N PRO A 118 0.11 -12.64 -5.04
CA PRO A 118 -0.51 -12.30 -6.31
C PRO A 118 -1.47 -13.38 -6.79
N SER A 119 -2.59 -12.95 -7.35
CA SER A 119 -3.55 -13.86 -7.95
C SER A 119 -2.96 -14.63 -9.13
N THR A 120 -2.87 -15.94 -9.02
CA THR A 120 -2.48 -16.85 -10.12
C THR A 120 -3.64 -17.17 -11.05
N THR A 121 -4.88 -17.09 -10.54
CA THR A 121 -6.11 -17.24 -11.32
C THR A 121 -7.01 -16.01 -11.10
N VAL A 122 -7.74 -15.63 -12.13
CA VAL A 122 -8.73 -14.54 -12.09
C VAL A 122 -9.94 -14.94 -12.94
N PRO A 123 -11.15 -14.44 -12.62
CA PRO A 123 -12.30 -14.60 -13.51
C PRO A 123 -11.97 -14.12 -14.92
N THR A 124 -12.49 -14.81 -15.93
CA THR A 124 -12.30 -14.44 -17.34
C THR A 124 -13.24 -13.33 -17.79
N SER A 125 -14.36 -13.15 -17.08
CA SER A 125 -15.38 -12.14 -17.34
C SER A 125 -16.19 -11.83 -16.08
N GLY A 126 -16.97 -10.75 -16.15
CA GLY A 126 -17.93 -10.36 -15.11
C GLY A 126 -17.42 -9.27 -14.18
N GLN A 127 -18.34 -8.71 -13.39
CA GLN A 127 -18.06 -7.68 -12.40
C GLN A 127 -18.30 -8.24 -11.00
N PHE A 128 -17.34 -8.03 -10.10
CA PHE A 128 -17.42 -8.49 -8.73
C PHE A 128 -17.19 -7.33 -7.77
N GLY A 129 -18.05 -7.21 -6.76
CA GLY A 129 -17.90 -6.26 -5.67
C GLY A 129 -16.89 -6.73 -4.63
N TYR A 130 -16.26 -5.78 -3.96
CA TYR A 130 -15.29 -6.01 -2.90
C TYR A 130 -15.59 -5.09 -1.72
N THR A 131 -15.76 -5.67 -0.54
CA THR A 131 -16.00 -4.94 0.71
C THR A 131 -14.72 -4.80 1.52
N LEU A 132 -14.57 -3.67 2.21
CA LEU A 132 -13.41 -3.40 3.05
C LEU A 132 -13.27 -4.46 4.15
N LEU A 133 -12.18 -5.22 4.09
CA LEU A 133 -11.81 -6.22 5.08
C LEU A 133 -11.03 -5.59 6.24
N GLY A 134 -10.14 -4.65 5.93
CA GLY A 134 -9.36 -3.91 6.91
C GLY A 134 -8.51 -2.82 6.26
N ALA A 135 -8.06 -1.88 7.08
CA ALA A 135 -7.24 -0.76 6.65
C ALA A 135 -6.36 -0.25 7.79
N THR A 136 -5.25 0.41 7.43
CA THR A 136 -4.47 1.20 8.38
C THR A 136 -5.15 2.54 8.64
N LYS A 137 -4.91 3.15 9.80
CA LYS A 137 -5.32 4.54 10.03
C LYS A 137 -4.39 5.49 9.26
N PRO A 138 -4.89 6.32 8.33
CA PRO A 138 -4.04 7.21 7.54
C PRO A 138 -3.23 8.15 8.42
N THR A 139 -2.01 8.48 7.98
CA THR A 139 -1.14 9.41 8.69
C THR A 139 -0.57 10.47 7.75
N PHE A 140 -0.34 11.67 8.27
CA PHE A 140 0.53 12.62 7.60
C PHE A 140 1.98 12.16 7.72
N ASP A 141 2.74 12.25 6.63
CA ASP A 141 4.17 11.98 6.58
C ASP A 141 4.97 12.73 7.68
N ASN A 142 4.53 13.93 8.04
CA ASN A 142 5.13 14.80 9.05
C ASN A 142 4.50 14.67 10.46
N GLY A 143 3.44 13.88 10.63
CA GLY A 143 2.78 13.68 11.94
C GLY A 143 1.99 14.86 12.50
N SER A 144 1.64 15.84 11.65
CA SER A 144 0.98 17.10 12.06
C SER A 144 -0.42 16.93 12.67
N ALA A 145 -1.06 15.77 12.51
CA ALA A 145 -2.34 15.45 13.14
C ALA A 145 -2.40 13.98 13.58
N SER A 146 -3.29 13.69 14.52
CA SER A 146 -3.59 12.31 14.94
C SER A 146 -4.01 11.44 13.75
N PRO A 147 -3.71 10.12 13.75
CA PRO A 147 -4.09 9.22 12.68
C PRO A 147 -5.60 9.25 12.41
N GLY A 148 -5.94 9.24 11.12
CA GLY A 148 -7.31 9.40 10.64
C GLY A 148 -8.09 8.09 10.51
N SER A 149 -9.11 8.11 9.65
CA SER A 149 -9.85 6.92 9.23
C SER A 149 -9.90 6.79 7.70
N PHE A 150 -10.00 5.55 7.24
CA PHE A 150 -10.22 5.20 5.84
C PHE A 150 -11.46 4.33 5.73
N SER A 151 -12.32 4.62 4.75
CA SER A 151 -13.38 3.74 4.30
C SER A 151 -13.43 3.75 2.77
N GLY A 152 -14.03 2.71 2.19
CA GLY A 152 -14.18 2.66 0.74
C GLY A 152 -14.95 1.45 0.25
N ASN A 153 -15.27 1.48 -1.03
CA ASN A 153 -15.84 0.38 -1.79
C ASN A 153 -14.98 0.13 -3.04
N ALA A 154 -14.91 -1.11 -3.46
CA ALA A 154 -14.22 -1.47 -4.70
C ALA A 154 -15.06 -2.46 -5.52
N ALA A 155 -14.85 -2.45 -6.82
CA ALA A 155 -15.34 -3.49 -7.72
C ALA A 155 -14.33 -3.74 -8.83
N VAL A 156 -14.35 -4.93 -9.39
CA VAL A 156 -13.45 -5.31 -10.47
C VAL A 156 -14.26 -5.88 -11.62
N ALA A 157 -14.12 -5.28 -12.80
CA ALA A 157 -14.62 -5.82 -14.06
C ALA A 157 -13.51 -6.63 -14.74
N PHE A 158 -13.70 -7.93 -14.85
CA PHE A 158 -12.78 -8.83 -15.53
C PHE A 158 -13.11 -8.93 -17.01
N SER A 159 -12.04 -8.95 -17.81
CA SER A 159 -12.08 -9.21 -19.24
C SER A 159 -10.86 -10.04 -19.63
N PRO A 160 -10.83 -10.67 -20.82
CA PRO A 160 -9.67 -11.44 -21.26
C PRO A 160 -8.38 -10.60 -21.20
N GLY A 161 -7.41 -11.06 -20.40
CA GLY A 161 -6.10 -10.42 -20.26
C GLY A 161 -6.03 -9.26 -19.25
N GLN A 162 -7.13 -8.57 -18.96
CA GLN A 162 -7.13 -7.36 -18.14
C GLN A 162 -8.35 -7.29 -17.20
N ALA A 163 -8.14 -6.76 -16.00
CA ALA A 163 -9.21 -6.37 -15.09
C ALA A 163 -9.20 -4.85 -14.87
N ARG A 164 -10.36 -4.19 -14.97
CA ARG A 164 -10.56 -2.78 -14.64
C ARG A 164 -11.10 -2.64 -13.22
N ILE A 165 -10.64 -1.63 -12.52
CA ILE A 165 -10.87 -1.47 -11.09
C ILE A 165 -11.65 -0.20 -10.84
N GLY A 166 -12.82 -0.37 -10.25
CA GLY A 166 -13.66 0.70 -9.74
C GLY A 166 -13.37 0.92 -8.27
N LEU A 167 -12.98 2.13 -7.88
CA LEU A 167 -12.66 2.49 -6.48
C LEU A 167 -13.45 3.72 -6.05
N GLU A 168 -13.87 3.70 -4.78
CA GLU A 168 -14.37 4.85 -4.05
C GLU A 168 -13.72 4.82 -2.66
N GLY A 169 -12.96 5.86 -2.31
CA GLY A 169 -12.28 5.99 -1.02
C GLY A 169 -12.65 7.30 -0.33
N LEU A 170 -12.75 7.24 1.00
CA LEU A 170 -12.89 8.38 1.89
C LEU A 170 -11.81 8.30 2.97
N VAL A 171 -11.01 9.35 3.07
CA VAL A 171 -10.01 9.55 4.12
C VAL A 171 -10.42 10.74 4.96
N THR A 172 -10.55 10.57 6.27
CA THR A 172 -10.76 11.70 7.20
C THR A 172 -9.58 11.83 8.14
N ILE A 173 -8.94 13.01 8.18
CA ILE A 173 -7.74 13.26 9.00
C ILE A 173 -7.58 14.76 9.28
N GLY A 174 -7.17 15.12 10.50
CA GLY A 174 -6.94 16.52 10.88
C GLY A 174 -8.16 17.43 10.67
N GLY A 175 -9.38 16.89 10.85
CA GLY A 175 -10.63 17.60 10.63
C GLY A 175 -11.03 17.82 9.16
N ASN A 176 -10.27 17.27 8.19
CA ASN A 176 -10.58 17.35 6.77
C ASN A 176 -11.02 15.99 6.22
N SER A 177 -11.80 16.03 5.14
CA SER A 177 -12.20 14.84 4.37
C SER A 177 -11.63 14.93 2.96
N TYR A 178 -11.09 13.81 2.50
CA TYR A 178 -10.55 13.62 1.16
C TYR A 178 -11.24 12.41 0.55
N THR A 179 -12.00 12.61 -0.52
CA THR A 179 -12.55 11.48 -1.28
C THR A 179 -11.78 11.30 -2.58
N PHE A 180 -11.66 10.05 -3.03
CA PHE A 180 -11.16 9.74 -4.36
C PHE A 180 -12.00 8.64 -4.98
N ALA A 181 -12.30 8.77 -6.27
CA ALA A 181 -13.02 7.74 -7.00
C ALA A 181 -12.54 7.66 -8.45
N THR A 182 -12.52 6.44 -8.99
CA THR A 182 -12.37 6.23 -10.44
C THR A 182 -13.65 6.63 -11.15
N ILE A 183 -13.58 6.88 -12.46
CA ILE A 183 -14.79 7.01 -13.30
C ILE A 183 -15.65 5.74 -13.13
N GLY A 184 -16.96 5.93 -12.95
CA GLY A 184 -17.93 4.86 -12.66
C GLY A 184 -17.91 4.33 -11.21
N GLY A 185 -16.90 4.68 -10.42
CA GLY A 185 -16.73 4.21 -9.04
C GLY A 185 -16.77 2.69 -8.93
N ALA A 186 -17.17 2.18 -7.76
CA ALA A 186 -17.39 0.75 -7.56
C ALA A 186 -18.66 0.23 -8.26
N ARG A 187 -19.54 1.13 -8.74
CA ARG A 187 -20.79 0.75 -9.43
C ARG A 187 -20.56 0.29 -10.86
N ASP A 188 -19.66 0.95 -11.57
CA ASP A 188 -19.31 0.63 -12.97
C ASP A 188 -17.79 0.69 -13.21
N PRO A 189 -17.04 -0.31 -12.71
CA PRO A 189 -15.60 -0.43 -12.92
C PRO A 189 -15.19 -0.56 -14.39
N SER A 190 -16.12 -0.88 -15.31
CA SER A 190 -15.81 -1.04 -16.73
C SER A 190 -15.37 0.28 -17.40
N THR A 191 -15.81 1.40 -16.85
CA THR A 191 -15.46 2.75 -17.32
C THR A 191 -14.17 3.29 -16.70
N SER A 192 -13.60 2.59 -15.72
CA SER A 192 -12.39 3.01 -15.04
C SER A 192 -11.17 2.97 -15.94
N ALA A 193 -10.34 4.01 -15.86
CA ALA A 193 -9.00 4.03 -16.46
C ALA A 193 -7.98 3.19 -15.65
N LEU A 194 -8.30 2.87 -14.38
CA LEU A 194 -7.46 2.03 -13.54
C LEU A 194 -7.62 0.56 -13.95
N SER A 195 -6.52 -0.05 -14.39
CA SER A 195 -6.53 -1.42 -14.87
C SER A 195 -5.29 -2.19 -14.42
N THR A 196 -5.43 -3.51 -14.40
CA THR A 196 -4.34 -4.40 -14.02
C THR A 196 -3.35 -4.63 -15.17
N ASP A 197 -2.09 -4.83 -14.80
CA ASP A 197 -1.03 -5.33 -15.67
C ASP A 197 -1.04 -6.88 -15.75
N ALA A 198 -0.05 -7.45 -16.44
CA ALA A 198 0.11 -8.90 -16.56
C ALA A 198 0.38 -9.60 -15.21
N GLY A 199 0.97 -8.90 -14.24
CA GLY A 199 1.22 -9.37 -12.88
C GLY A 199 0.05 -9.15 -11.92
N ARG A 200 -1.10 -8.70 -12.44
CA ARG A 200 -2.31 -8.36 -11.66
C ARG A 200 -2.10 -7.21 -10.67
N ASN A 201 -1.04 -6.42 -10.86
CA ASN A 201 -0.85 -5.14 -10.17
C ASN A 201 -1.62 -4.06 -10.91
N PHE A 202 -1.86 -2.96 -10.22
CA PHE A 202 -2.28 -1.72 -10.82
C PHE A 202 -1.54 -0.57 -10.14
N ALA A 203 -1.29 0.48 -10.90
CA ALA A 203 -0.78 1.73 -10.36
C ALA A 203 -1.41 2.88 -11.14
N PHE A 204 -1.67 3.96 -10.43
CA PHE A 204 -2.10 5.22 -10.98
C PHE A 204 -1.34 6.33 -10.28
N GLN A 205 -0.73 7.20 -11.08
CA GLN A 205 -0.05 8.40 -10.62
C GLN A 205 -0.59 9.61 -11.37
N GLY A 206 -1.15 10.57 -10.62
CA GLY A 206 -1.37 11.96 -11.02
C GLY A 206 -2.29 12.26 -12.21
N GLY A 207 -3.32 13.08 -11.94
CA GLY A 207 -3.95 13.98 -12.92
C GLY A 207 -5.41 14.33 -12.57
N PRO A 208 -5.86 15.59 -12.77
CA PRO A 208 -7.28 15.92 -12.67
C PRO A 208 -8.09 15.06 -13.65
N GLY A 209 -9.09 14.33 -13.12
CA GLY A 209 -10.09 13.62 -13.93
C GLY A 209 -9.98 12.10 -14.03
N ALA A 210 -8.96 11.43 -13.50
CA ALA A 210 -8.86 9.94 -13.56
C ALA A 210 -9.06 9.24 -12.20
N LEU A 211 -8.63 9.86 -11.11
CA LEU A 211 -9.08 9.60 -9.75
C LEU A 211 -9.43 10.96 -9.13
N GLY A 212 -10.72 11.28 -9.07
CA GLY A 212 -11.16 12.60 -8.66
C GLY A 212 -10.92 12.82 -7.17
N CYS A 213 -9.92 13.61 -6.79
CA CYS A 213 -9.74 14.01 -5.38
C CYS A 213 -10.67 15.16 -5.02
N ALA A 214 -11.67 14.95 -4.17
CA ALA A 214 -12.42 16.04 -3.55
C ALA A 214 -11.78 16.41 -2.20
N GLY A 215 -10.76 17.26 -2.26
CA GLY A 215 -10.05 17.80 -1.09
C GLY A 215 -9.57 19.25 -1.25
N GLY A 216 -10.00 19.93 -2.33
CA GLY A 216 -9.55 21.26 -2.75
C GLY A 216 -8.97 21.27 -4.17
N SER A 217 -8.88 22.44 -4.80
CA SER A 217 -8.28 22.60 -6.14
C SER A 217 -6.79 22.24 -6.11
N GLY A 218 -6.38 21.22 -6.87
CA GLY A 218 -4.98 20.76 -6.91
C GLY A 218 -4.66 19.62 -5.95
N CYS A 219 -5.67 18.99 -5.33
CA CYS A 219 -5.46 17.71 -4.66
C CYS A 219 -5.14 16.60 -5.67
N THR A 220 -4.12 15.79 -5.38
CA THR A 220 -3.78 14.60 -6.18
C THR A 220 -3.84 13.36 -5.30
N VAL A 221 -4.21 12.23 -5.90
CA VAL A 221 -4.19 10.92 -5.25
C VAL A 221 -3.46 9.96 -6.17
N ASP A 222 -2.51 9.26 -5.59
CA ASP A 222 -1.82 8.16 -6.23
C ASP A 222 -2.20 6.87 -5.52
N VAL A 223 -2.47 5.84 -6.31
CA VAL A 223 -2.89 4.54 -5.80
C VAL A 223 -2.07 3.46 -6.49
N SER A 224 -1.55 2.51 -5.72
CA SER A 224 -0.98 1.27 -6.27
C SER A 224 -1.39 0.07 -5.44
N GLY A 225 -1.53 -1.07 -6.09
CA GLY A 225 -2.06 -2.26 -5.45
C GLY A 225 -2.14 -3.44 -6.39
N GLY A 226 -2.84 -4.48 -5.97
CA GLY A 226 -3.00 -5.68 -6.77
C GLY A 226 -4.18 -6.54 -6.38
N LEU A 227 -4.44 -7.56 -7.20
CA LEU A 227 -5.34 -8.66 -6.89
C LEU A 227 -4.54 -9.79 -6.23
N PHE A 228 -5.04 -10.28 -5.09
CA PHE A 228 -4.38 -11.31 -4.31
C PHE A 228 -5.25 -12.54 -4.07
N GLY A 229 -4.60 -13.68 -3.90
CA GLY A 229 -5.24 -14.97 -3.66
C GLY A 229 -5.91 -15.56 -4.92
N PRO A 230 -6.40 -16.81 -4.84
CA PRO A 230 -7.08 -17.46 -5.95
C PRO A 230 -8.32 -16.67 -6.37
N ASP A 231 -8.58 -16.62 -7.68
CA ASP A 231 -9.74 -15.97 -8.31
C ASP A 231 -9.96 -14.51 -7.89
N ALA A 232 -8.86 -13.81 -7.59
CA ALA A 232 -8.87 -12.46 -7.01
C ALA A 232 -9.65 -12.37 -5.69
N ALA A 233 -9.46 -13.31 -4.77
CA ALA A 233 -10.13 -13.32 -3.46
C ALA A 233 -9.94 -12.02 -2.65
N ARG A 234 -8.87 -11.27 -2.89
CA ARG A 234 -8.60 -9.96 -2.30
C ARG A 234 -8.26 -8.93 -3.38
N LEU A 235 -8.61 -7.70 -3.08
CA LEU A 235 -8.04 -6.51 -3.71
C LEU A 235 -7.38 -5.70 -2.60
N GLY A 236 -6.11 -5.34 -2.75
CA GLY A 236 -5.46 -4.44 -1.82
C GLY A 236 -4.86 -3.25 -2.54
N LEU A 237 -4.84 -2.11 -1.84
CA LEU A 237 -4.31 -0.87 -2.35
C LEU A 237 -3.56 -0.11 -1.26
N SER A 238 -2.51 0.55 -1.67
CA SER A 238 -1.83 1.62 -0.96
C SER A 238 -2.16 2.93 -1.66
N TYR A 239 -2.44 3.97 -0.90
CA TYR A 239 -2.74 5.29 -1.43
C TYR A 239 -1.85 6.33 -0.77
N GLU A 240 -1.61 7.39 -1.51
CA GLU A 240 -1.03 8.63 -1.02
C GLU A 240 -1.85 9.79 -1.59
N ILE A 241 -2.21 10.74 -0.74
CA ILE A 241 -2.94 11.94 -1.08
C ILE A 241 -2.00 13.11 -0.84
N ALA A 242 -1.78 13.94 -1.85
CA ALA A 242 -1.12 15.23 -1.68
C ALA A 242 -2.20 16.33 -1.69
N PRO A 243 -2.54 16.90 -0.52
CA PRO A 243 -3.53 17.97 -0.42
C PRO A 243 -3.02 19.25 -1.08
N ALA A 244 -3.92 20.01 -1.69
CA ALA A 244 -3.60 21.29 -2.33
C ALA A 244 -2.85 22.24 -1.37
N GLY A 245 -1.67 22.71 -1.78
CA GLY A 245 -0.90 23.73 -1.07
C GLY A 245 -0.34 23.32 0.31
N ARG A 246 -0.42 22.03 0.68
CA ARG A 246 0.16 21.51 1.93
C ARG A 246 1.36 20.65 1.59
N GLY A 247 2.54 21.03 2.10
CA GLY A 247 3.80 20.30 1.90
C GLY A 247 3.89 18.98 2.69
N SER A 248 2.79 18.26 2.85
CA SER A 248 2.70 16.99 3.60
C SER A 248 1.73 16.05 2.93
N THR A 249 2.15 14.81 2.66
CA THR A 249 1.30 13.78 2.08
C THR A 249 0.56 12.98 3.16
N ILE A 250 -0.58 12.40 2.78
CA ILE A 250 -1.37 11.51 3.63
C ILE A 250 -1.32 10.12 3.00
N SER A 251 -0.84 9.13 3.75
CA SER A 251 -0.75 7.76 3.24
C SER A 251 -1.59 6.78 4.02
N GLY A 252 -1.95 5.69 3.36
CA GLY A 252 -2.61 4.56 3.99
C GLY A 252 -2.70 3.34 3.07
N VAL A 253 -3.23 2.26 3.64
CA VAL A 253 -3.48 0.98 2.98
C VAL A 253 -4.90 0.53 3.29
N GLY A 254 -5.57 -0.04 2.29
CA GLY A 254 -6.85 -0.73 2.42
C GLY A 254 -6.80 -2.11 1.75
N VAL A 255 -7.42 -3.09 2.38
CA VAL A 255 -7.60 -4.46 1.85
C VAL A 255 -9.07 -4.77 1.82
N PHE A 256 -9.53 -5.31 0.70
CA PHE A 256 -10.90 -5.62 0.40
C PHE A 256 -11.06 -7.11 0.08
N GLN A 257 -12.19 -7.67 0.47
CA GLN A 257 -12.57 -9.05 0.20
C GLN A 257 -13.66 -9.09 -0.88
N LYS A 258 -13.46 -9.97 -1.87
CA LYS A 258 -14.43 -10.26 -2.92
C LYS A 258 -15.74 -10.81 -2.32
N GLN A 259 -16.87 -10.36 -2.84
CA GLN A 259 -18.22 -10.86 -2.51
C GLN A 259 -18.64 -12.05 -3.38
#